data_AF-A0AA96ZBI2-F1
#
_entry.id   AF-A0AA96ZBI2-F1
#
_cell.length_a   1.000
_cell.length_b   1.000
_cell.length_c   1.000
_cell.angle_alpha   90.00
_cell.angle_beta   90.00
_cell.angle_gamma   90.00
#
_symmetry.space_group_name_H-M   'P 1'
#
loop_
_entity.id
_entity.type
_entity.pdbx_description
1 polymer ?
#
loop_
_entity_poly.entity_id
_entity_poly.type
_entity_poly.pdbx_seq_one_letter_code
_entity_poly.pdbx_strand_id
1 'polypeptide(L)'
;MIQRLMDICRLFRAGSRKYEHDKVFRFSVRPPENQDADWWRLVLFSAEICRCRYALRKTGTAGEPYIEVCFTGKGRQAELSAELLGFIWSRYYQSRRRAWRKYMRTMRQKAGAEVLLSNKARELWHRNYVLQWILTLWQAFNNTGGCNGDSISTGRESSADRTGDGNKKRKSAAL
;
A
#
# COMPACT_ATOMS: atom_id res chain seq x y z
N MET A 1 12.14 -0.75 5.96
CA MET A 1 10.91 -1.33 5.37
C MET A 1 10.16 -0.28 4.58
N ILE A 2 9.79 0.84 5.21
CA ILE A 2 9.07 1.96 4.57
C ILE A 2 9.84 2.53 3.38
N GLN A 3 11.15 2.77 3.51
CA GLN A 3 11.99 3.24 2.40
C GLN A 3 11.93 2.28 1.19
N ARG A 4 12.06 0.97 1.39
CA ARG A 4 11.93 -0.02 0.30
C ARG A 4 10.53 -0.04 -0.32
N LEU A 5 9.49 0.17 0.47
CA LEU A 5 8.11 0.25 -0.03
C LEU A 5 7.90 1.51 -0.87
N MET A 6 8.48 2.63 -0.44
CA MET A 6 8.54 3.85 -1.25
C MET A 6 9.39 3.67 -2.51
N ASP A 7 10.54 2.99 -2.43
CA ASP A 7 11.41 2.75 -3.57
C ASP A 7 10.70 1.88 -4.61
N ILE A 8 9.96 0.84 -4.17
CA ILE A 8 9.05 0.08 -5.03
C ILE A 8 8.04 1.05 -5.65
N CYS A 9 7.23 1.76 -4.87
CA CYS A 9 6.23 2.68 -5.42
C CYS A 9 6.83 3.74 -6.39
N ARG A 10 8.05 4.24 -6.13
CA ARG A 10 8.76 5.23 -6.96
C ARG A 10 9.34 4.62 -8.23
N LEU A 11 10.02 3.48 -8.16
CA LEU A 11 10.57 2.75 -9.31
C LEU A 11 9.46 2.39 -10.30
N PHE A 12 8.29 2.04 -9.78
CA PHE A 12 7.14 1.74 -10.61
C PHE A 12 6.48 2.98 -11.22
N ARG A 13 6.39 4.11 -10.50
CA ARG A 13 5.98 5.40 -11.09
C ARG A 13 6.94 5.82 -12.22
N ALA A 14 8.25 5.69 -12.01
CA ALA A 14 9.27 6.03 -13.01
C ALA A 14 9.24 5.11 -14.24
N GLY A 15 9.00 3.81 -14.06
CA GLY A 15 8.91 2.82 -15.14
C GLY A 15 7.60 2.86 -15.95
N SER A 16 6.67 3.74 -15.62
CA SER A 16 5.34 3.81 -16.25
C SER A 16 5.33 4.36 -17.69
N ARG A 17 6.41 5.02 -18.13
CA ARG A 17 6.55 5.58 -19.50
C ARG A 17 6.55 4.54 -20.62
N LYS A 18 6.71 3.25 -20.32
CA LYS A 18 6.73 2.15 -21.30
C LYS A 18 5.37 1.46 -21.53
N TYR A 19 4.36 1.80 -20.74
CA TYR A 19 3.04 1.15 -20.81
C TYR A 19 1.98 2.15 -21.25
N GLU A 20 1.10 1.73 -22.16
CA GLU A 20 -0.08 2.52 -22.51
C GLU A 20 -0.95 2.68 -21.26
N HIS A 21 -1.01 3.91 -20.74
CA HIS A 21 -1.70 4.25 -19.52
C HIS A 21 -3.22 3.96 -19.57
N ASP A 22 -3.79 3.78 -20.76
CA ASP A 22 -5.20 3.46 -20.94
C ASP A 22 -5.52 1.98 -21.07
N LYS A 23 -4.51 1.12 -21.27
CA LYS A 23 -4.73 -0.33 -21.31
C LYS A 23 -4.98 -0.88 -19.90
N VAL A 24 -6.03 -1.69 -19.79
CA VAL A 24 -6.39 -2.39 -18.56
C VAL A 24 -5.65 -3.71 -18.50
N PHE A 25 -4.87 -3.90 -17.44
CA PHE A 25 -4.13 -5.13 -17.19
C PHE A 25 -4.75 -5.90 -16.03
N ARG A 26 -4.66 -7.22 -16.11
CA ARG A 26 -5.11 -8.14 -15.09
C ARG A 26 -3.93 -8.94 -14.55
N PHE A 27 -3.83 -9.02 -13.24
CA PHE A 27 -2.83 -9.86 -12.58
C PHE A 27 -3.50 -10.74 -11.53
N SER A 28 -3.18 -12.03 -11.53
CA SER A 28 -3.79 -12.98 -10.62
C SER A 28 -2.77 -13.52 -9.61
N VAL A 29 -3.19 -13.65 -8.35
CA VAL A 29 -2.36 -14.16 -7.25
C VAL A 29 -3.12 -15.23 -6.48
N ARG A 30 -2.46 -16.36 -6.24
CA ARG A 30 -2.97 -17.43 -5.38
C ARG A 30 -2.75 -17.07 -3.90
N PRO A 31 -3.74 -17.23 -3.02
CA PRO A 31 -3.55 -17.11 -1.58
C PRO A 31 -2.55 -18.15 -1.08
N PRO A 32 -1.87 -17.88 0.03
CA PRO A 32 -1.10 -18.90 0.73
C PRO A 32 -1.99 -20.10 1.06
N GLU A 33 -1.40 -21.30 1.10
CA GLU A 33 -2.08 -22.60 1.27
C GLU A 33 -3.04 -22.63 2.48
N ASN A 34 -2.72 -21.87 3.52
CA ASN A 34 -3.62 -21.61 4.63
C ASN A 34 -4.42 -20.35 4.30
N GLN A 35 -5.71 -20.49 3.99
CA GLN A 35 -6.64 -19.40 3.64
C GLN A 35 -6.78 -18.37 4.78
N ASP A 36 -5.76 -17.53 4.92
CA ASP A 36 -5.57 -16.68 6.07
C ASP A 36 -6.46 -15.45 5.93
N ALA A 37 -7.42 -15.26 6.84
CA ALA A 37 -8.30 -14.09 6.83
C ALA A 37 -7.51 -12.77 6.91
N ASP A 38 -6.27 -12.78 7.41
CA ASP A 38 -5.40 -11.62 7.42
C ASP A 38 -4.90 -11.28 6.02
N TRP A 39 -4.68 -12.29 5.15
CA TRP A 39 -4.26 -12.09 3.76
C TRP A 39 -5.28 -11.27 2.98
N TRP A 40 -6.58 -11.53 3.19
CA TRP A 40 -7.67 -10.78 2.56
C TRP A 40 -7.64 -9.27 2.87
N ARG A 41 -7.26 -8.92 4.10
CA ARG A 41 -7.15 -7.50 4.50
C ARG A 41 -5.95 -6.82 3.85
N LEU A 42 -4.90 -7.59 3.56
CA LEU A 42 -3.71 -7.09 2.87
C LEU A 42 -3.93 -6.96 1.36
N VAL A 43 -4.78 -7.81 0.76
CA VAL A 43 -5.27 -7.64 -0.62
C VAL A 43 -5.95 -6.29 -0.77
N LEU A 44 -6.92 -5.99 0.10
CA LEU A 44 -7.61 -4.69 0.14
C LEU A 44 -6.63 -3.53 0.23
N PHE A 45 -5.70 -3.60 1.17
CA PHE A 45 -4.69 -2.58 1.38
C PHE A 45 -3.79 -2.36 0.15
N SER A 46 -3.34 -3.44 -0.49
CA SER A 46 -2.52 -3.36 -1.70
C SER A 46 -3.29 -2.78 -2.90
N ALA A 47 -4.58 -3.09 -3.02
CA ALA A 47 -5.43 -2.54 -4.07
C ALA A 47 -5.63 -1.03 -3.88
N GLU A 48 -5.84 -0.60 -2.64
CA GLU A 48 -6.02 0.80 -2.27
C GLU A 48 -4.78 1.65 -2.58
N ILE A 49 -3.59 1.21 -2.15
CA ILE A 49 -2.33 1.91 -2.43
C ILE A 49 -2.09 2.05 -3.94
N CYS A 50 -2.38 0.99 -4.69
CA CYS A 50 -2.12 0.95 -6.13
C CYS A 50 -3.27 1.53 -6.98
N ARG A 51 -4.36 1.98 -6.35
CA ARG A 51 -5.57 2.50 -6.99
C ARG A 51 -6.12 1.56 -8.08
N CYS A 52 -6.15 0.25 -7.80
CA CYS A 52 -6.73 -0.76 -8.68
C CYS A 52 -7.95 -1.45 -8.07
N ARG A 53 -8.76 -2.09 -8.92
CA ARG A 53 -9.84 -2.96 -8.47
C ARG A 53 -9.30 -4.37 -8.20
N TYR A 54 -10.00 -5.14 -7.38
CA TYR A 54 -9.73 -6.57 -7.21
C TYR A 54 -11.03 -7.36 -7.29
N ALA A 55 -10.95 -8.63 -7.69
CA ALA A 55 -12.06 -9.56 -7.70
C ALA A 55 -11.60 -10.93 -7.22
N LEU A 56 -12.49 -11.65 -6.53
CA LEU A 56 -12.25 -13.03 -6.11
C LEU A 56 -12.79 -13.96 -7.19
N ARG A 57 -11.97 -14.91 -7.64
CA ARG A 57 -12.41 -15.96 -8.55
C ARG A 57 -12.20 -17.32 -7.93
N LYS A 58 -13.19 -18.19 -8.03
CA LYS A 58 -12.98 -19.62 -7.79
C LYS A 58 -12.31 -20.20 -9.02
N THR A 59 -11.11 -20.72 -8.84
CA THR A 59 -10.26 -21.30 -9.88
C THR A 59 -9.81 -22.70 -9.42
N GLY A 60 -9.30 -23.53 -10.33
CA GLY A 60 -8.87 -24.90 -10.02
C GLY A 60 -9.81 -25.97 -10.60
N THR A 61 -9.36 -27.22 -10.59
CA THR A 61 -10.16 -28.37 -11.02
C THR A 61 -11.05 -28.84 -9.86
N ALA A 62 -12.08 -29.63 -10.16
CA ALA A 62 -13.07 -30.08 -9.18
C ALA A 62 -12.47 -30.78 -7.92
N GLY A 63 -11.26 -31.33 -8.02
CA GLY A 63 -10.55 -31.95 -6.90
C GLY A 63 -9.75 -30.98 -6.02
N GLU A 64 -9.36 -29.81 -6.53
CA GLU A 64 -8.55 -28.82 -5.78
C GLU A 64 -8.98 -27.37 -6.09
N PRO A 65 -10.21 -26.98 -5.73
CA PRO A 65 -10.65 -25.60 -5.91
C PRO A 65 -9.87 -24.65 -4.98
N TYR A 66 -9.38 -23.56 -5.54
CA TYR A 66 -8.78 -22.46 -4.77
C TYR A 66 -9.41 -21.12 -5.17
N ILE A 67 -9.38 -20.16 -4.25
CA ILE A 67 -9.83 -18.79 -4.54
C ILE A 67 -8.62 -18.01 -5.03
N GLU A 68 -8.67 -17.43 -6.20
CA GLU A 68 -7.65 -16.55 -6.77
C GLU A 68 -8.06 -15.08 -6.63
N VAL A 69 -7.08 -14.21 -6.41
CA VAL A 69 -7.28 -12.76 -6.39
C VAL A 69 -6.84 -12.17 -7.70
N CYS A 70 -7.75 -11.48 -8.35
CA CYS A 70 -7.52 -10.87 -9.64
C CYS A 70 -7.53 -9.36 -9.47
N PHE A 71 -6.37 -8.72 -9.60
CA PHE A 71 -6.25 -7.26 -9.66
C PHE A 71 -6.50 -6.78 -11.08
N THR A 72 -7.21 -5.67 -11.21
CA THR A 72 -7.52 -5.02 -12.49
C THR A 72 -7.30 -3.52 -12.36
N GLY A 73 -6.46 -2.95 -13.21
CA GLY A 73 -6.14 -1.54 -13.18
C GLY A 73 -5.54 -1.05 -14.49
N LYS A 74 -5.38 0.27 -14.60
CA LYS A 74 -4.76 0.92 -15.76
C LYS A 74 -3.24 0.81 -15.70
N GLY A 75 -2.58 0.57 -16.83
CA GLY A 75 -1.13 0.41 -16.90
C GLY A 75 -0.62 -0.64 -15.90
N ARG A 76 0.39 -0.30 -15.09
CA ARG A 76 1.03 -1.25 -14.14
C ARG A 76 0.30 -1.42 -12.81
N GLN A 77 -0.85 -0.79 -12.58
CA GLN A 77 -1.50 -0.80 -11.26
C GLN A 77 -1.80 -2.22 -10.72
N ALA A 78 -2.24 -3.15 -11.58
CA ALA A 78 -2.55 -4.52 -11.17
C ALA A 78 -1.29 -5.34 -10.80
N GLU A 79 -0.24 -5.25 -11.62
CA GLU A 79 1.08 -5.88 -11.38
C GLU A 79 1.70 -5.35 -10.08
N LEU A 80 1.67 -4.02 -9.91
CA LEU A 80 2.09 -3.32 -8.70
C LEU A 80 1.40 -3.84 -7.45
N SER A 81 0.08 -3.99 -7.51
CA SER A 81 -0.71 -4.43 -6.38
C SER A 81 -0.35 -5.87 -5.97
N ALA A 82 -0.13 -6.74 -6.96
CA ALA A 82 0.30 -8.12 -6.73
C ALA A 82 1.71 -8.20 -6.11
N GLU A 83 2.68 -7.45 -6.63
CA GLU A 83 4.03 -7.40 -6.06
C GLU A 83 4.04 -6.81 -4.65
N LEU A 84 3.30 -5.71 -4.46
CA LEU A 84 3.15 -5.07 -3.16
C LEU A 84 2.52 -6.03 -2.15
N LEU A 85 1.48 -6.77 -2.55
CA LEU A 85 0.86 -7.80 -1.71
C LEU A 85 1.88 -8.87 -1.30
N GLY A 86 2.67 -9.40 -2.24
CA GLY A 86 3.70 -10.40 -1.93
C GLY A 86 4.76 -9.87 -0.95
N PHE A 87 5.23 -8.64 -1.18
CA PHE A 87 6.18 -7.96 -0.30
C PHE A 87 5.60 -7.77 1.12
N ILE A 88 4.40 -7.22 1.22
CA ILE A 88 3.74 -6.92 2.48
C ILE A 88 3.40 -8.21 3.24
N TRP A 89 2.86 -9.22 2.56
CA TRP A 89 2.47 -10.49 3.16
C TRP A 89 3.64 -11.19 3.84
N SER A 90 4.78 -11.32 3.13
CA SER A 90 5.96 -12.01 3.67
C SER A 90 6.45 -11.36 4.98
N ARG A 91 6.42 -10.03 5.06
CA ARG A 91 6.82 -9.25 6.24
C ARG A 91 5.80 -9.33 7.35
N TYR A 92 4.53 -9.17 7.02
CA TYR A 92 3.43 -9.31 7.96
C TYR A 92 3.46 -10.68 8.63
N TYR A 93 3.58 -11.75 7.86
CA TYR A 93 3.56 -13.12 8.37
C TYR A 93 4.70 -13.37 9.37
N GLN A 94 5.92 -12.94 9.05
CA GLN A 94 7.06 -13.02 9.97
C GLN A 94 6.84 -12.18 11.24
N SER A 95 6.32 -10.95 11.08
CA SER A 95 6.03 -10.04 12.19
C SER A 95 4.98 -10.63 13.14
N ARG A 96 3.86 -11.12 12.59
CA ARG A 96 2.77 -11.78 13.33
C ARG A 96 3.29 -12.95 14.14
N ARG A 97 4.08 -13.85 13.55
CA ARG A 97 4.66 -15.01 14.27
C ARG A 97 5.55 -14.59 15.44
N ARG A 98 6.31 -13.50 15.31
CA ARG A 98 7.14 -12.97 16.41
C ARG A 98 6.27 -12.33 17.50
N ALA A 99 5.30 -11.52 17.10
CA ALA A 99 4.38 -10.85 18.02
C ALA A 99 3.54 -11.85 18.82
N TRP A 100 3.03 -12.91 18.16
CA TRP A 100 2.26 -13.97 18.82
C TRP A 100 3.07 -14.69 19.89
N ARG A 101 4.32 -15.08 19.56
CA ARG A 101 5.23 -15.71 20.53
C ARG A 101 5.56 -14.81 21.71
N LYS A 102 5.65 -13.49 21.50
CA LYS A 102 5.85 -12.52 22.59
C LYS A 102 4.59 -12.43 23.46
N TYR A 103 3.44 -12.27 22.83
CA TYR A 103 2.14 -12.20 23.51
C TYR A 103 1.88 -13.43 24.39
N MET A 104 2.03 -14.64 23.85
CA MET A 104 1.84 -15.89 24.61
C MET A 104 2.82 -16.02 25.78
N ARG A 105 4.08 -15.60 25.63
CA ARG A 105 5.05 -15.58 26.73
C ARG A 105 4.60 -14.65 27.85
N THR A 106 4.17 -13.43 27.51
CA THR A 106 3.66 -12.47 28.49
C THR A 106 2.41 -12.99 29.19
N MET A 107 1.48 -13.62 28.47
CA MET A 107 0.27 -14.20 29.07
C MET A 107 0.61 -15.32 30.06
N ARG A 108 1.54 -16.22 29.72
CA ARG A 108 2.02 -17.28 30.62
C ARG A 108 2.68 -16.73 31.88
N GLN A 109 3.55 -15.73 31.72
CA GLN A 109 4.19 -15.07 32.86
C GLN A 109 3.18 -14.43 33.81
N LYS A 110 2.13 -13.79 33.27
CA LYS A 110 1.07 -13.17 34.07
C LYS A 110 0.16 -14.18 34.76
N ALA A 111 -0.13 -15.30 34.10
CA ALA A 111 -1.00 -16.34 34.65
C ALA A 111 -0.28 -17.25 35.65
N GLY A 112 1.06 -17.32 35.63
CA GLY A 112 1.84 -18.25 36.44
C GLY A 112 1.68 -19.72 36.05
N ALA A 113 1.00 -20.01 34.93
CA ALA A 113 0.66 -21.35 34.47
C ALA A 113 0.60 -21.43 32.94
N GLU A 114 0.35 -22.63 32.41
CA GLU A 114 0.10 -22.81 30.99
C GLU A 114 -1.19 -22.10 30.56
N VAL A 115 -1.10 -21.29 29.52
CA VAL A 115 -2.24 -20.53 28.97
C VAL A 115 -2.67 -21.17 27.67
N LEU A 116 -3.89 -21.71 27.68
CA LEU A 116 -4.61 -22.16 26.50
C LEU A 116 -5.62 -21.07 26.11
N LEU A 117 -5.44 -20.48 24.93
CA LEU A 117 -6.40 -19.53 24.38
C LEU A 117 -7.44 -20.28 23.57
N SER A 118 -8.71 -19.90 23.74
CA SER A 118 -9.77 -20.36 22.85
C SER A 118 -9.49 -19.91 21.41
N ASN A 119 -10.00 -20.68 20.44
CA ASN A 119 -9.88 -20.33 19.01
C ASN A 119 -10.39 -18.91 18.73
N LYS A 120 -11.50 -18.53 19.36
CA LYS A 120 -12.08 -17.18 19.26
C LYS A 120 -11.14 -16.08 19.76
N ALA A 121 -10.47 -16.29 20.90
CA ALA A 121 -9.53 -15.31 21.44
C ALA A 121 -8.30 -15.16 20.52
N ARG A 122 -7.81 -16.28 19.96
CA ARG A 122 -6.71 -16.28 18.99
C ARG A 122 -7.08 -15.54 17.70
N GLU A 123 -8.26 -15.81 17.15
CA GLU A 123 -8.76 -15.12 15.95
C GLU A 123 -8.92 -13.60 16.17
N LEU A 124 -9.47 -13.20 17.31
CA LEU A 124 -9.59 -11.77 17.67
C LEU A 124 -8.23 -11.10 17.77
N TRP A 125 -7.24 -11.77 18.37
CA TRP A 125 -5.88 -11.23 18.43
C TRP A 125 -5.29 -11.07 17.03
N HIS A 126 -5.41 -12.08 16.17
CA HIS A 126 -4.92 -12.03 14.79
C HIS A 126 -5.54 -10.87 14.03
N ARG A 127 -6.87 -10.74 14.09
CA ARG A 127 -7.64 -9.66 13.46
C ARG A 127 -7.22 -8.27 13.96
N ASN A 128 -7.02 -8.10 15.25
CA ASN A 128 -6.58 -6.81 15.80
C ASN A 128 -5.14 -6.49 15.38
N TYR A 129 -4.27 -7.50 15.35
CA TYR A 129 -2.88 -7.34 14.95
C TYR A 129 -2.74 -6.92 13.48
N VAL A 130 -3.46 -7.56 12.55
CA VAL A 130 -3.41 -7.16 11.12
C VAL A 130 -3.90 -5.73 10.92
N LEU A 131 -4.97 -5.31 11.58
CA LEU A 131 -5.51 -3.96 11.47
C LEU A 131 -4.51 -2.91 11.97
N GLN A 132 -3.91 -3.12 13.14
CA GLN A 132 -2.89 -2.22 13.68
C GLN A 132 -1.67 -2.12 12.77
N TRP A 133 -1.28 -3.25 12.18
CA TRP A 133 -0.14 -3.29 11.27
C TRP A 133 -0.42 -2.56 9.95
N ILE A 134 -1.62 -2.73 9.38
CA ILE A 134 -2.10 -1.96 8.21
C ILE A 134 -2.13 -0.46 8.52
N LEU A 135 -2.74 -0.05 9.64
CA LEU A 135 -2.83 1.36 10.02
C LEU A 135 -1.44 1.99 10.17
N THR A 136 -0.51 1.28 10.82
CA THR A 136 0.87 1.73 10.97
C THR A 136 1.57 1.90 9.61
N LEU A 137 1.39 0.94 8.70
CA LEU A 137 1.93 1.04 7.34
C LEU A 137 1.33 2.20 6.56
N TRP A 138 0.02 2.39 6.65
CA TRP A 138 -0.69 3.46 5.96
C TRP A 138 -0.23 4.84 6.42
N GLN A 139 -0.15 5.05 7.74
CA GLN A 139 0.37 6.27 8.33
C GLN A 139 1.80 6.53 7.89
N ALA A 140 2.66 5.51 7.95
CA ALA A 140 4.03 5.62 7.49
C ALA A 140 4.12 6.01 6.01
N PHE A 141 3.30 5.42 5.14
CA PHE A 141 3.25 5.72 3.72
C PHE A 141 2.83 7.17 3.43
N ASN A 142 1.77 7.64 4.11
CA ASN A 142 1.26 9.00 3.93
C ASN A 142 2.22 10.07 4.49
N ASN A 143 2.82 9.81 5.65
CA ASN A 143 3.76 10.75 6.28
C ASN A 143 5.05 10.92 5.47
N THR A 144 5.39 9.96 4.60
CA THR A 144 6.55 10.05 3.71
C THR A 144 6.22 10.58 2.31
N GLY A 145 5.03 11.16 2.11
CA GLY A 145 4.63 11.79 0.84
C GLY A 145 4.13 10.81 -0.23
N GLY A 146 3.73 9.59 0.14
CA GLY A 146 3.28 8.56 -0.80
C GLY A 146 2.05 8.95 -1.65
N CYS A 147 1.17 9.81 -1.14
CA CYS A 147 -0.05 10.27 -1.82
C CYS A 147 -0.03 11.74 -2.28
N ASN A 148 0.91 12.57 -1.81
CA ASN A 148 0.89 14.03 -2.05
C ASN A 148 1.66 14.47 -3.32
N GLY A 149 1.92 13.54 -4.24
CA GLY A 149 2.55 13.85 -5.53
C GLY A 149 1.64 14.58 -6.53
N ASP A 150 0.34 14.58 -6.29
CA ASP A 150 -0.67 15.33 -7.05
C ASP A 150 -1.28 16.45 -6.20
N SER A 151 -0.47 17.15 -5.41
CA SER A 151 -0.87 18.49 -4.97
C SER A 151 -0.91 19.36 -6.21
N ILE A 152 -2.09 19.42 -6.83
CA ILE A 152 -2.54 20.52 -7.67
C ILE A 152 -1.96 21.78 -7.05
N SER A 153 -1.13 22.47 -7.82
CA SER A 153 -0.68 23.82 -7.52
C SER A 153 -1.93 24.69 -7.35
N THR A 154 -2.47 24.76 -6.13
CA THR A 154 -3.28 25.91 -5.75
C THR A 154 -2.30 27.07 -5.80
N GLY A 155 -2.31 27.77 -6.93
CA GLY A 155 -1.58 28.99 -7.17
C GLY A 155 -1.80 29.90 -5.98
N ARG A 156 -0.79 29.97 -5.12
CA ARG A 156 -0.58 31.11 -4.26
C ARG A 156 0.66 31.75 -4.82
N GLU A 157 0.44 32.53 -5.88
CA GLU A 157 1.39 33.59 -6.23
C GLU A 157 1.56 34.42 -4.97
N SER A 158 2.71 34.21 -4.32
CA SER A 158 3.20 35.09 -3.28
C SER A 158 3.65 36.35 -4.00
N SER A 159 2.74 37.32 -4.11
CA SER A 159 3.03 38.68 -4.50
C SER A 159 4.00 39.29 -3.49
N ALA A 160 5.29 39.17 -3.75
CA ALA A 160 6.31 39.99 -3.09
C ALA A 160 7.56 40.09 -3.98
N ASP A 161 7.78 41.33 -4.42
CA ASP A 161 9.05 41.95 -4.76
C ASP A 161 9.88 41.43 -5.94
N ARG A 162 9.71 42.16 -7.05
CA ARG A 162 10.71 42.66 -8.01
C ARG A 162 9.90 43.56 -8.95
N THR A 163 9.99 44.88 -8.95
CA THR A 163 11.19 45.71 -9.12
C THR A 163 10.82 47.17 -8.82
N GLY A 164 11.61 47.83 -7.97
CA GLY A 164 11.87 49.25 -8.19
C GLY A 164 12.87 49.38 -9.35
N ASP A 165 12.48 50.06 -10.43
CA ASP A 165 13.19 51.27 -10.84
C ASP A 165 12.40 51.98 -11.95
N GLY A 166 11.88 53.16 -11.62
CA GLY A 166 11.09 53.98 -12.52
C GLY A 166 12.00 54.76 -13.45
N ASN A 167 12.38 54.20 -14.60
CA ASN A 167 13.07 54.97 -15.63
C ASN A 167 12.06 55.72 -16.52
N LYS A 168 11.73 56.95 -16.11
CA LYS A 168 11.15 57.97 -16.98
C LYS A 168 12.22 58.39 -18.01
N LYS A 169 11.98 58.11 -19.29
CA LYS A 169 12.08 59.12 -20.36
C LYS A 169 11.59 58.57 -21.71
N ARG A 170 10.44 59.09 -22.13
CA ARG A 170 10.06 59.24 -23.54
C ARG A 170 11.14 60.04 -24.27
N LYS A 171 11.52 59.62 -25.48
CA LYS A 171 11.63 60.53 -26.63
C LYS A 171 11.41 59.74 -27.92
N SER A 172 10.37 60.19 -28.63
CA SER A 172 10.06 59.90 -30.01
C SER A 172 11.03 60.66 -30.93
N ALA A 173 11.45 60.01 -32.02
CA ALA A 173 11.78 60.54 -33.36
C ALA A 173 12.41 59.35 -34.12
N ALA A 174 11.81 58.76 -35.16
CA ALA A 174 11.53 59.28 -36.49
C ALA A 174 12.81 59.66 -37.27
N LEU A 175 12.97 58.96 -38.41
CA LEU A 175 14.02 59.00 -39.45
C LEU A 175 15.29 58.19 -39.15
#